data_AF-A0A7C3Z0L8-F1
#
_entry.id   AF-A0A7C3Z0L8-F1
#
_cell.length_a   1.000
_cell.length_b   1.000
_cell.length_c   1.000
_cell.angle_alpha   90.00
_cell.angle_beta   90.00
_cell.angle_gamma   90.00
#
_symmetry.space_group_name_H-M   'P 1'
#
loop_
_entity.id
_entity.type
_entity.pdbx_description
1 polymer ?
#
loop_
_entity_poly.entity_id
_entity_poly.type
_entity_poly.pdbx_seq_one_letter_code
_entity_poly.pdbx_strand_id
1 'polypeptide(L)'
;MVDGYRCHTGQAIIFLVPASGGVEVTSTSCDTTVLRSLFRRLVDSFPGFCWIISLSPGRQPRLVYANSPSDPLWTWCREKIQKDLTKIKEIIHPEDFPHLARVWDRLLLGEQVSGECRLLGPTGEGHSVTVQAFALDPENSPPQWVAGFCLNHGIRSICAAAEATVAWEAKVNAALAELSQAVINSASPAELSRLVLAKARELTGSEGGSVAYVDWHTRKLVFPELEPGAPDNSLCFGRQQKGLNWSAKWARCLAKRQALMINKAPRQCRQEGTAHLQPRFLCVPAVFRDKLLGQIGLTT
;
A
#
# COMPACT_ATOMS: atom_id res chain seq x y z
N MET A 1 62.07 -11.27 -0.78
CA MET A 1 62.02 -9.81 -1.01
C MET A 1 61.05 -9.58 -2.16
N VAL A 2 59.76 -9.50 -1.86
CA VAL A 2 58.71 -8.93 -2.72
C VAL A 2 57.77 -8.22 -1.75
N ASP A 3 57.79 -6.90 -1.84
CA ASP A 3 56.98 -6.00 -1.05
C ASP A 3 55.52 -5.99 -1.52
N GLY A 4 54.63 -5.93 -0.53
CA GLY A 4 53.51 -4.99 -0.45
C GLY A 4 52.52 -4.86 -1.61
N TYR A 5 51.26 -5.23 -1.34
CA TYR A 5 50.13 -4.30 -1.47
C TYR A 5 49.14 -4.56 -0.32
N ARG A 6 49.28 -3.80 0.78
CA ARG A 6 48.20 -3.60 1.75
C ARG A 6 47.34 -2.45 1.23
N CYS A 7 46.14 -2.77 0.75
CA CYS A 7 45.15 -1.76 0.40
C CYS A 7 44.51 -1.20 1.68
N HIS A 8 45.05 -0.10 2.18
CA HIS A 8 44.48 0.67 3.30
C HIS A 8 43.38 1.61 2.79
N THR A 9 42.23 1.07 2.40
CA THR A 9 41.00 1.88 2.22
C THR A 9 39.81 1.06 2.68
N GLY A 10 39.55 1.10 4.00
CA GLY A 10 38.37 0.49 4.61
C GLY A 10 37.09 1.25 4.23
N GLN A 11 36.49 0.88 3.10
CA GLN A 11 35.09 1.20 2.78
C GLN A 11 34.36 -0.11 2.52
N ALA A 12 33.65 -0.61 3.53
CA ALA A 12 32.70 -1.70 3.36
C ALA A 12 31.47 -1.16 2.60
N ILE A 13 31.22 -1.70 1.41
CA ILE A 13 29.97 -1.49 0.69
C ILE A 13 29.00 -2.57 1.18
N ILE A 14 27.95 -2.15 1.85
CA ILE A 14 26.96 -3.05 2.45
C ILE A 14 25.87 -3.31 1.41
N PHE A 15 25.75 -4.55 0.97
CA PHE A 15 24.63 -5.01 0.17
C PHE A 15 23.52 -5.51 1.10
N LEU A 16 22.36 -4.86 1.07
CA LEU A 16 21.13 -5.43 1.63
C LEU A 16 20.59 -6.42 0.60
N VAL A 17 21.01 -7.69 0.70
CA VAL A 17 20.44 -8.78 -0.11
C VAL A 17 19.27 -9.38 0.70
N PRO A 18 18.07 -9.56 0.11
CA PRO A 18 17.00 -10.30 0.77
C PRO A 18 17.43 -11.74 1.04
N ALA A 19 17.05 -12.28 2.21
CA ALA A 19 17.54 -13.53 2.80
C ALA A 19 17.21 -14.84 2.03
N SER A 20 16.86 -14.78 0.75
CA SER A 20 16.54 -15.97 -0.06
C SER A 20 16.68 -15.68 -1.56
N GLY A 21 17.92 -15.60 -2.04
CA GLY A 21 18.20 -15.58 -3.48
C GLY A 21 19.68 -15.35 -3.75
N GLY A 22 20.42 -16.43 -4.01
CA GLY A 22 21.83 -16.33 -4.43
C GLY A 22 21.91 -15.65 -5.79
N VAL A 23 22.34 -14.39 -5.80
CA VAL A 23 22.75 -13.69 -7.03
C VAL A 23 24.27 -13.77 -7.08
N GLU A 24 24.81 -14.58 -7.98
CA GLU A 24 26.22 -14.50 -8.36
C GLU A 24 26.44 -13.18 -9.11
N VAL A 25 27.01 -12.19 -8.43
CA VAL A 25 27.45 -10.96 -9.07
C VAL A 25 28.87 -11.18 -9.60
N THR A 26 28.99 -11.46 -10.89
CA THR A 26 30.27 -11.42 -11.59
C THR A 26 30.86 -10.01 -11.52
N SER A 27 32.14 -9.90 -11.15
CA SER A 27 32.85 -8.65 -10.89
C SER A 27 33.09 -7.81 -12.14
N THR A 28 32.05 -7.18 -12.68
CA THR A 28 32.19 -5.98 -13.49
C THR A 28 32.34 -4.78 -12.56
N SER A 29 33.30 -3.91 -12.85
CA SER A 29 33.61 -2.68 -12.10
C SER A 29 32.38 -1.76 -12.04
N CYS A 30 31.45 -2.04 -11.15
CA CYS A 30 30.32 -1.19 -10.88
C CYS A 30 30.87 0.07 -10.21
N ASP A 31 30.67 1.22 -10.83
CA ASP A 31 31.08 2.51 -10.28
C ASP A 31 30.49 2.66 -8.87
N THR A 32 31.37 2.65 -7.87
CA THR A 32 31.01 2.74 -6.44
C THR A 32 30.23 4.02 -6.15
N THR A 33 30.35 5.04 -7.00
CA THR A 33 29.58 6.28 -6.96
C THR A 33 28.10 6.03 -7.22
N VAL A 34 27.78 5.19 -8.22
CA VAL A 34 26.40 4.88 -8.62
C VAL A 34 25.71 4.10 -7.49
N LEU A 35 26.35 3.04 -7.00
CA LEU A 35 25.81 2.22 -5.89
C LEU A 35 25.59 3.06 -4.62
N ARG A 36 26.54 3.94 -4.28
CA ARG A 36 26.39 4.85 -3.13
C ARG A 36 25.24 5.82 -3.30
N SER A 37 25.03 6.33 -4.52
CA SER A 37 23.91 7.23 -4.82
C SER A 37 22.55 6.53 -4.74
N LEU A 38 22.47 5.29 -5.22
CA LEU A 38 21.26 4.47 -5.16
C LEU A 38 20.92 4.09 -3.72
N PHE A 39 21.92 3.64 -2.95
CA PHE A 39 21.74 3.34 -1.53
C PHE A 39 21.22 4.56 -0.76
N ARG A 40 21.81 5.74 -0.97
CA ARG A 40 21.32 6.99 -0.36
C ARG A 40 19.88 7.29 -0.73
N ARG A 41 19.53 7.22 -2.03
CA ARG A 41 18.14 7.45 -2.47
C ARG A 41 17.16 6.49 -1.82
N LEU A 42 17.51 5.19 -1.75
CA LEU A 42 16.66 4.17 -1.13
C LEU A 42 16.46 4.46 0.36
N VAL A 43 17.55 4.74 1.08
CA VAL A 43 17.50 4.93 2.53
C VAL A 43 16.92 6.29 2.94
N ASP A 44 17.11 7.33 2.13
CA ASP A 44 16.47 8.64 2.34
C ASP A 44 14.97 8.61 2.00
N SER A 45 14.51 7.65 1.19
CA SER A 45 13.08 7.39 0.95
C SER A 45 12.43 6.49 2.01
N PHE A 46 13.21 5.90 2.91
CA PHE A 46 12.69 5.03 3.96
C PHE A 46 11.90 5.86 4.99
N PRO A 47 10.66 5.47 5.34
CA PRO A 47 9.80 6.26 6.20
C PRO A 47 10.20 6.19 7.69
N GLY A 48 11.20 5.37 8.02
CA GLY A 48 11.75 5.25 9.36
C GLY A 48 13.10 5.96 9.53
N PHE A 49 13.77 5.62 10.63
CA PHE A 49 15.11 6.10 10.93
C PHE A 49 16.14 5.00 10.69
N CYS A 50 17.02 5.16 9.71
CA CYS A 50 18.12 4.21 9.43
C CYS A 50 19.44 4.77 9.96
N TRP A 51 20.29 3.89 10.50
CA TRP A 51 21.58 4.28 11.08
C TRP A 51 22.67 3.24 10.87
N ILE A 52 23.92 3.70 10.92
CA ILE A 52 25.13 2.86 10.95
C ILE A 52 26.04 3.38 12.06
N ILE A 53 26.48 2.49 12.95
CA ILE A 53 27.39 2.79 14.06
C ILE A 53 28.70 2.00 13.86
N SER A 54 29.83 2.67 14.07
CA SER A 54 31.14 2.03 14.18
C SER A 54 31.46 1.71 15.64
N LEU A 55 31.96 0.50 15.87
CA LEU A 55 32.33 -0.08 17.16
C LEU A 55 33.83 -0.37 17.24
N SER A 56 34.66 0.52 16.68
CA SER A 56 36.12 0.35 16.64
C SER A 56 36.70 0.05 18.04
N PRO A 57 37.50 -1.02 18.21
CA PRO A 57 38.07 -1.38 19.51
C PRO A 57 38.84 -0.23 20.16
N GLY A 58 38.61 -0.02 21.47
CA GLY A 58 39.26 1.05 22.24
C GLY A 58 38.76 2.47 21.92
N ARG A 59 37.71 2.62 21.10
CA ARG A 59 37.05 3.91 20.83
C ARG A 59 35.59 3.85 21.26
N GLN A 60 35.04 5.02 21.60
CA GLN A 60 33.60 5.13 21.84
C GLN A 60 32.83 4.85 20.54
N PRO A 61 31.67 4.16 20.61
CA PRO A 61 30.78 3.99 19.47
C PRO A 61 30.46 5.32 18.80
N ARG A 62 30.49 5.34 17.46
CA ARG A 62 30.25 6.57 16.68
C ARG A 62 29.19 6.32 15.62
N LEU A 63 28.20 7.20 15.55
CA LEU A 63 27.26 7.25 14.43
C LEU A 63 28.01 7.68 13.15
N VAL A 64 28.09 6.79 12.18
CA VAL A 64 28.78 7.04 10.89
C VAL A 64 27.80 7.49 9.82
N TYR A 65 26.57 6.99 9.88
CA TYR A 65 25.51 7.38 8.98
C TYR A 65 24.17 7.38 9.70
N ALA A 66 23.33 8.33 9.33
CA ALA A 66 21.89 8.32 9.58
C ALA A 66 21.20 8.95 8.38
N ASN A 67 20.03 8.42 8.00
CA ASN A 67 19.25 8.96 6.88
C ASN A 67 18.72 10.37 7.19
N SER A 68 18.21 11.07 6.18
CA SER A 68 17.53 12.36 6.37
C SER A 68 16.01 12.16 6.34
N PRO A 69 15.40 11.73 7.44
CA PRO A 69 13.98 11.38 7.49
C PRO A 69 13.10 12.63 7.35
N SER A 70 11.91 12.47 6.77
CA SER A 70 10.91 13.54 6.69
C SER A 70 10.12 13.72 8.00
N ASP A 71 10.14 12.74 8.89
CA ASP A 71 9.40 12.77 10.16
C ASP A 71 10.13 13.65 11.21
N PRO A 72 9.42 14.56 11.91
CA PRO A 72 10.01 15.38 12.97
C PRO A 72 10.66 14.59 14.10
N LEU A 73 10.08 13.45 14.50
CA LEU A 73 10.64 12.59 15.55
C LEU A 73 12.04 12.11 15.15
N TRP A 74 12.19 11.63 13.92
CA TRP A 74 13.45 11.08 13.43
C TRP A 74 14.50 12.16 13.19
N THR A 75 14.06 13.34 12.73
CA THR A 75 14.95 14.52 12.61
C THR A 75 15.54 14.88 13.96
N TRP A 76 14.70 14.98 15.00
CA TRP A 76 15.14 15.26 16.36
C TRP A 76 16.06 14.16 16.92
N CYS A 77 15.71 12.88 16.73
CA CYS A 77 16.54 11.75 17.15
C CYS A 77 17.94 11.86 16.55
N ARG A 78 18.02 12.07 15.23
CA ARG A 78 19.27 12.22 14.49
C ARG A 78 20.11 13.36 15.06
N GLU A 79 19.55 14.56 15.21
CA GLU A 79 20.28 15.74 15.69
C GLU A 79 20.86 15.51 17.09
N LYS A 80 20.12 14.81 17.95
CA LYS A 80 20.56 14.43 19.30
C LYS A 80 21.78 13.49 19.27
N ILE A 81 21.73 12.39 18.52
CA ILE A 81 22.81 11.37 18.55
C ILE A 81 23.95 11.62 17.57
N GLN A 82 23.77 12.48 16.56
CA GLN A 82 24.80 12.76 15.57
C GLN A 82 26.03 13.45 16.16
N LYS A 83 25.84 14.25 17.22
CA LYS A 83 26.93 14.92 17.94
C LYS A 83 27.54 14.05 19.03
N ASP A 84 26.71 13.25 19.70
CA ASP A 84 27.08 12.46 20.85
C ASP A 84 26.13 11.26 20.97
N LEU A 85 26.64 10.07 20.63
CA LEU A 85 25.84 8.85 20.65
C LEU A 85 25.43 8.43 22.07
N THR A 86 26.10 8.92 23.11
CA THR A 86 25.73 8.63 24.51
C THR A 86 24.36 9.21 24.87
N LYS A 87 23.90 10.24 24.13
CA LYS A 87 22.56 10.84 24.25
C LYS A 87 21.42 9.94 23.78
N ILE A 88 21.70 8.76 23.24
CA ILE A 88 20.66 7.78 22.92
C ILE A 88 19.80 7.42 24.15
N LYS A 89 20.38 7.52 25.36
CA LYS A 89 19.66 7.34 26.63
C LYS A 89 18.63 8.43 26.93
N GLU A 90 18.77 9.63 26.34
CA GLU A 90 17.75 10.69 26.42
C GLU A 90 16.56 10.42 25.48
N ILE A 91 16.78 9.61 24.44
CA ILE A 91 15.78 9.29 23.41
C ILE A 91 15.01 8.05 23.81
N ILE A 92 15.64 7.04 24.39
CA ILE A 92 14.97 5.79 24.74
C ILE A 92 14.22 5.95 26.07
N HIS A 93 12.99 5.42 26.14
CA HIS A 93 12.23 5.40 27.39
C HIS A 93 12.96 4.55 28.47
N PRO A 94 13.10 5.03 29.72
CA PRO A 94 13.94 4.38 30.73
C PRO A 94 13.58 2.91 31.03
N GLU A 95 12.29 2.57 31.00
CA GLU A 95 11.80 1.20 31.20
C GLU A 95 12.31 0.21 30.14
N ASP A 96 12.69 0.69 28.96
CA ASP A 96 13.14 -0.17 27.86
C ASP A 96 14.66 -0.40 27.89
N PHE A 97 15.41 0.29 28.77
CA PHE A 97 16.87 0.11 28.89
C PHE A 97 17.30 -1.35 29.18
N PRO A 98 16.70 -2.09 30.14
CA PRO A 98 17.12 -3.46 30.42
C PRO A 98 16.85 -4.42 29.26
N HIS A 99 15.82 -4.14 28.45
CA HIS A 99 15.56 -4.91 27.24
C HIS A 99 16.58 -4.59 26.15
N LEU A 100 16.80 -3.31 25.87
CA LEU A 100 17.72 -2.88 24.81
C LEU A 100 19.18 -3.19 25.13
N ALA A 101 19.59 -3.23 26.40
CA ALA A 101 20.91 -3.71 26.79
C ALA A 101 21.13 -5.16 26.35
N ARG A 102 20.17 -6.06 26.61
CA ARG A 102 20.23 -7.45 26.18
C ARG A 102 20.24 -7.60 24.65
N VAL A 103 19.46 -6.77 23.96
CA VAL A 103 19.44 -6.70 22.49
C VAL A 103 20.80 -6.25 21.96
N TRP A 104 21.43 -5.26 22.61
CA TRP A 104 22.75 -4.76 22.25
C TRP A 104 23.84 -5.81 22.45
N ASP A 105 23.82 -6.54 23.57
CA ASP A 105 24.79 -7.61 23.83
C ASP A 105 24.73 -8.70 22.74
N ARG A 106 23.53 -9.09 22.32
CA ARG A 106 23.34 -10.04 21.21
C ARG A 106 23.83 -9.49 19.88
N LEU A 107 23.57 -8.22 19.60
CA LEU A 107 24.09 -7.54 18.40
C LEU A 107 25.63 -7.51 18.39
N LEU A 108 26.27 -7.32 19.55
CA LEU A 108 27.74 -7.40 19.69
C LEU A 108 28.30 -8.82 19.50
N LEU A 109 27.47 -9.85 19.59
CA LEU A 109 27.82 -11.22 19.23
C LEU A 109 27.62 -11.50 17.72
N GLY A 110 27.23 -10.49 16.94
CA GLY A 110 26.97 -10.62 15.51
C GLY A 110 25.53 -11.05 15.17
N GLU A 111 24.65 -11.21 16.16
CA GLU A 111 23.27 -11.63 15.91
C GLU A 111 22.45 -10.52 15.25
N GLN A 112 21.55 -10.92 14.34
CA GLN A 112 20.45 -10.07 13.92
C GLN A 112 19.40 -10.02 15.03
N VAL A 113 19.01 -8.80 15.40
CA VAL A 113 18.07 -8.56 16.50
C VAL A 113 16.90 -7.71 16.03
N SER A 114 15.74 -7.96 16.63
CA SER A 114 14.53 -7.17 16.46
C SER A 114 13.81 -7.03 17.79
N GLY A 115 13.17 -5.89 18.02
CA GLY A 115 12.38 -5.67 19.21
C GLY A 115 11.51 -4.43 19.09
N GLU A 116 10.73 -4.18 20.14
CA GLU A 116 9.95 -2.96 20.28
C GLU A 116 10.51 -2.14 21.44
N CYS A 117 10.53 -0.83 21.27
CA CYS A 117 10.83 0.10 22.34
C CYS A 117 10.05 1.39 22.15
N ARG A 118 10.06 2.23 23.18
CA ARG A 118 9.48 3.57 23.16
C ARG A 118 10.61 4.58 23.05
N LEU A 119 10.46 5.52 22.14
CA LEU A 119 11.31 6.68 22.04
C LEU A 119 10.57 7.91 22.58
N LEU A 120 11.24 8.70 23.39
CA LEU A 120 10.80 10.00 23.86
C LEU A 120 11.08 11.03 22.75
N GLY A 121 10.07 11.80 22.36
CA GLY A 121 10.23 12.91 21.45
C GLY A 121 10.71 14.20 22.15
N PRO A 122 10.80 15.32 21.42
CA PRO A 122 11.31 16.59 21.95
C PRO A 122 10.52 17.14 23.13
N THR A 123 9.24 16.78 23.28
CA THR A 123 8.39 17.22 24.40
C THR A 123 8.26 16.18 25.50
N GLY A 124 8.97 15.05 25.38
CA GLY A 124 8.89 13.92 26.30
C GLY A 124 7.75 12.95 26.02
N GLU A 125 7.03 13.13 24.91
CA GLU A 125 5.98 12.22 24.48
C GLU A 125 6.56 10.88 23.99
N GLY A 126 5.92 9.76 24.33
CA GLY A 126 6.39 8.43 23.97
C GLY A 126 5.87 7.97 22.61
N HIS A 127 6.76 7.46 21.76
CA HIS A 127 6.47 6.88 20.45
C HIS A 127 6.89 5.41 20.45
N SER A 128 5.94 4.50 20.23
CA SER A 128 6.26 3.08 20.06
C SER A 128 6.89 2.83 18.69
N VAL A 129 8.06 2.20 18.70
CA VAL A 129 8.83 1.91 17.49
C VAL A 129 9.27 0.45 17.47
N THR A 130 9.30 -0.13 16.28
CA THR A 130 10.00 -1.40 16.04
C THR A 130 11.43 -1.09 15.62
N VAL A 131 12.40 -1.73 16.27
CA VAL A 131 13.83 -1.61 15.97
C VAL A 131 14.31 -2.93 15.39
N GLN A 132 15.07 -2.86 14.30
CA GLN A 132 15.81 -3.99 13.76
C GLN A 132 17.26 -3.58 13.58
N ALA A 133 18.20 -4.42 14.02
CA ALA A 133 19.63 -4.18 13.89
C ALA A 133 20.39 -5.46 13.56
N PHE A 134 21.52 -5.31 12.89
CA PHE A 134 22.36 -6.41 12.45
C PHE A 134 23.82 -5.96 12.29
N ALA A 135 24.75 -6.90 12.46
CA ALA A 135 26.15 -6.68 12.15
C ALA A 135 26.37 -6.62 10.64
N LEU A 136 27.25 -5.70 10.22
CA LEU A 136 27.65 -5.54 8.81
C LEU A 136 28.88 -6.39 8.48
N ASP A 137 29.62 -6.77 9.51
CA ASP A 137 30.79 -7.63 9.48
C ASP A 137 30.66 -8.76 10.51
N PRO A 138 29.67 -9.67 10.35
CA PRO A 138 29.32 -10.68 11.37
C PRO A 138 30.46 -11.68 11.66
N GLU A 139 31.43 -11.81 10.77
CA GLU A 139 32.63 -12.64 10.97
C GLU A 139 33.58 -12.07 12.05
N ASN A 140 33.46 -10.78 12.36
CA ASN A 140 34.21 -10.16 13.45
C ASN A 140 33.39 -10.25 14.75
N SER A 141 34.02 -10.72 15.83
CA SER A 141 33.42 -10.75 17.17
C SER A 141 34.32 -9.98 18.16
N PRO A 142 33.91 -8.78 18.62
CA PRO A 142 32.68 -8.07 18.25
C PRO A 142 32.73 -7.48 16.82
N PRO A 143 31.57 -7.22 16.19
CA PRO A 143 31.51 -6.57 14.89
C PRO A 143 32.04 -5.15 14.99
N GLN A 144 32.76 -4.68 13.97
CA GLN A 144 33.24 -3.30 13.90
C GLN A 144 32.15 -2.34 13.42
N TRP A 145 31.11 -2.87 12.77
CA TRP A 145 30.05 -2.09 12.14
C TRP A 145 28.71 -2.75 12.38
N VAL A 146 27.77 -1.96 12.89
CA VAL A 146 26.38 -2.39 13.04
C VAL A 146 25.47 -1.40 12.35
N ALA A 147 24.42 -1.89 11.72
CA ALA A 147 23.38 -1.08 11.12
C ALA A 147 22.03 -1.46 11.70
N GLY A 148 21.09 -0.53 11.59
CA GLY A 148 19.73 -0.81 11.96
C GLY A 148 18.78 0.24 11.45
N PHE A 149 17.50 -0.02 11.71
CA PHE A 149 16.44 0.92 11.43
C PHE A 149 15.33 0.85 12.47
N CYS A 150 14.63 1.97 12.63
CA CYS A 150 13.48 2.12 13.50
C CYS A 150 12.25 2.50 12.66
N LEU A 151 11.10 1.88 12.93
CA LEU A 151 9.82 2.19 12.33
C LEU A 151 8.82 2.58 13.41
N ASN A 152 8.22 3.76 13.28
CA ASN A 152 7.19 4.23 14.19
C ASN A 152 5.90 3.47 13.89
N HIS A 153 5.25 2.91 14.92
CA HIS A 153 3.99 2.19 14.76
C HIS A 153 2.88 3.08 14.15
N GLY A 154 2.91 4.39 14.38
CA GLY A 154 2.01 5.34 13.70
C GLY A 154 2.17 5.33 12.18
N ILE A 155 3.41 5.17 11.68
CA ILE A 155 3.72 5.14 10.24
C ILE A 155 3.28 3.82 9.61
N ARG A 156 3.22 2.71 10.37
CA ARG A 156 2.73 1.43 9.83
C ARG A 156 1.30 1.55 9.28
N SER A 157 0.47 2.41 9.87
CA SER A 157 -0.87 2.70 9.35
C SER A 157 -0.83 3.43 7.99
N ILE A 158 0.14 4.31 7.78
CA ILE A 158 0.36 5.03 6.53
C ILE A 158 0.90 4.07 5.46
N CYS A 159 1.88 3.23 5.80
CA CYS A 159 2.40 2.20 4.89
C CYS A 159 1.31 1.21 4.51
N ALA A 160 0.51 0.72 5.46
CA ALA A 160 -0.61 -0.17 5.16
C ALA A 160 -1.66 0.51 4.27
N ALA A 161 -1.94 1.80 4.48
CA ALA A 161 -2.83 2.55 3.60
C ALA A 161 -2.24 2.75 2.19
N ALA A 162 -0.93 3.02 2.09
CA ALA A 162 -0.23 3.16 0.81
C ALA A 162 -0.17 1.82 0.06
N GLU A 163 0.16 0.72 0.73
CA GLU A 163 0.14 -0.64 0.18
C GLU A 163 -1.27 -1.02 -0.26
N ALA A 164 -2.29 -0.73 0.55
CA ALA A 164 -3.68 -0.95 0.17
C ALA A 164 -4.09 -0.12 -1.06
N THR A 165 -3.59 1.12 -1.17
CA THR A 165 -3.82 1.99 -2.33
C THR A 165 -3.16 1.43 -3.58
N VAL A 166 -1.89 1.05 -3.50
CA VAL A 166 -1.15 0.44 -4.63
C VAL A 166 -1.78 -0.89 -5.04
N ALA A 167 -2.15 -1.73 -4.09
CA ALA A 167 -2.82 -2.99 -4.36
C ALA A 167 -4.20 -2.78 -5.00
N TRP A 168 -4.93 -1.75 -4.58
CA TRP A 168 -6.19 -1.36 -5.18
C TRP A 168 -6.02 -0.87 -6.62
N GLU A 169 -5.06 0.02 -6.87
CA GLU A 169 -4.72 0.51 -8.21
C GLU A 169 -4.30 -0.64 -9.14
N ALA A 170 -3.48 -1.58 -8.64
CA ALA A 170 -3.09 -2.76 -9.39
C ALA A 170 -4.30 -3.63 -9.80
N LYS A 171 -5.27 -3.83 -8.90
CA LYS A 171 -6.52 -4.55 -9.20
C LYS A 171 -7.36 -3.82 -10.26
N VAL A 172 -7.49 -2.50 -10.15
CA VAL A 172 -8.21 -1.69 -11.15
C VAL A 172 -7.54 -1.79 -12.52
N ASN A 173 -6.21 -1.68 -12.58
CA ASN A 173 -5.45 -1.78 -13.82
C ASN A 173 -5.57 -3.17 -14.46
N ALA A 174 -5.53 -4.24 -13.67
CA ALA A 174 -5.76 -5.60 -14.15
C ALA A 174 -7.16 -5.76 -14.75
N ALA A 175 -8.20 -5.27 -14.06
CA ALA A 175 -9.58 -5.31 -14.56
C ALA A 175 -9.75 -4.51 -15.87
N LEU A 176 -9.12 -3.34 -15.98
CA LEU A 176 -9.12 -2.53 -17.21
C LEU A 176 -8.39 -3.23 -18.37
N ALA A 177 -7.27 -3.90 -18.09
CA ALA A 177 -6.53 -4.65 -19.09
C ALA A 177 -7.38 -5.81 -19.66
N GLU A 178 -8.04 -6.58 -18.79
CA GLU A 178 -8.94 -7.66 -19.20
C GLU A 178 -10.13 -7.16 -20.03
N LEU A 179 -10.79 -6.08 -19.60
CA LEU A 179 -11.89 -5.46 -20.35
C LEU A 179 -11.43 -4.95 -21.71
N SER A 180 -10.25 -4.32 -21.78
CA SER A 180 -9.66 -3.83 -23.02
C SER A 180 -9.38 -4.99 -23.99
N GLN A 181 -8.83 -6.09 -23.47
CA GLN A 181 -8.58 -7.29 -24.28
C GLN A 181 -9.89 -7.89 -24.82
N ALA A 182 -10.94 -7.93 -24.02
CA ALA A 182 -12.26 -8.40 -24.45
C ALA A 182 -12.85 -7.53 -25.57
N VAL A 183 -12.70 -6.20 -25.48
CA VAL A 183 -13.13 -5.27 -26.54
C VAL A 183 -12.32 -5.48 -27.82
N ILE A 184 -10.99 -5.61 -27.73
CA ILE A 184 -10.12 -5.86 -28.89
C ILE A 184 -10.50 -7.19 -29.58
N ASN A 185 -10.81 -8.21 -28.79
CA ASN A 185 -11.25 -9.52 -29.29
C ASN A 185 -12.70 -9.52 -29.81
N SER A 186 -13.33 -8.35 -29.93
CA SER A 186 -14.68 -8.18 -30.47
C SER A 186 -15.75 -8.97 -29.70
N ALA A 187 -15.60 -9.08 -28.37
CA ALA A 187 -16.62 -9.70 -27.53
C ALA A 187 -17.99 -9.02 -27.73
N SER A 188 -19.06 -9.80 -27.66
CA SER A 188 -20.42 -9.27 -27.80
C SER A 188 -20.79 -8.32 -26.65
N PRO A 189 -21.73 -7.39 -26.84
CA PRO A 189 -22.20 -6.51 -25.77
C PRO A 189 -22.69 -7.27 -24.52
N ALA A 190 -23.26 -8.46 -24.70
CA ALA A 190 -23.71 -9.31 -23.62
C ALA A 190 -22.52 -9.88 -22.81
N GLU A 191 -21.48 -10.38 -23.49
CA GLU A 191 -20.26 -10.87 -22.84
C GLU A 191 -19.51 -9.75 -22.11
N LEU A 192 -19.36 -8.59 -22.76
CA LEU A 192 -18.77 -7.41 -22.14
C LEU A 192 -19.54 -6.98 -20.89
N SER A 193 -20.87 -6.99 -20.93
CA SER A 193 -21.70 -6.62 -19.78
C SER A 193 -21.51 -7.56 -18.59
N ARG A 194 -21.44 -8.88 -18.83
CA ARG A 194 -21.18 -9.87 -17.78
C ARG A 194 -19.78 -9.70 -17.18
N LEU A 195 -18.78 -9.45 -18.02
CA LEU A 195 -17.41 -9.20 -17.57
C LEU A 195 -17.33 -7.91 -16.74
N VAL A 196 -17.99 -6.84 -17.18
CA VAL A 196 -18.11 -5.59 -16.42
C VAL A 196 -18.78 -5.83 -15.07
N LEU A 197 -19.88 -6.60 -15.00
CA LEU A 197 -20.51 -6.89 -13.71
C LEU A 197 -19.56 -7.65 -12.79
N ALA A 198 -18.91 -8.69 -13.31
CA ALA A 198 -17.99 -9.53 -12.54
C ALA A 198 -16.87 -8.68 -11.92
N LYS A 199 -16.21 -7.84 -12.73
CA LYS A 199 -15.14 -6.94 -12.25
C LYS A 199 -15.66 -5.86 -11.31
N ALA A 200 -16.85 -5.32 -11.56
CA ALA A 200 -17.46 -4.34 -10.69
C ALA A 200 -17.73 -4.93 -9.30
N ARG A 201 -18.31 -6.14 -9.20
CA ARG A 201 -18.55 -6.84 -7.93
C ARG A 201 -17.26 -7.21 -7.21
N GLU A 202 -16.26 -7.70 -7.94
CA GLU A 202 -14.93 -8.02 -7.40
C GLU A 202 -14.27 -6.78 -6.76
N LEU A 203 -14.30 -5.64 -7.45
CA LEU A 203 -13.70 -4.41 -6.98
C LEU A 203 -14.48 -3.80 -5.81
N THR A 204 -15.81 -3.80 -5.83
CA THR A 204 -16.60 -3.14 -4.78
C THR A 204 -16.97 -4.04 -3.60
N GLY A 205 -16.75 -5.35 -3.71
CA GLY A 205 -17.24 -6.33 -2.74
C GLY A 205 -18.78 -6.40 -2.71
N SER A 206 -19.44 -6.13 -3.83
CA SER A 206 -20.91 -6.13 -3.88
C SER A 206 -21.48 -7.53 -4.07
N GLU A 207 -22.42 -7.89 -3.19
CA GLU A 207 -23.10 -9.19 -3.20
C GLU A 207 -23.98 -9.35 -4.43
N GLY A 208 -24.64 -8.26 -4.85
CA GLY A 208 -25.52 -8.25 -6.02
C GLY A 208 -25.20 -7.10 -6.98
N GLY A 209 -25.75 -7.20 -8.17
CA GLY A 209 -25.69 -6.14 -9.16
C GLY A 209 -26.31 -6.54 -10.48
N SER A 210 -26.33 -5.58 -11.41
CA SER A 210 -26.77 -5.79 -12.79
C SER A 210 -26.01 -4.82 -13.69
N VAL A 211 -25.71 -5.26 -14.90
CA VAL A 211 -25.22 -4.38 -15.97
C VAL A 211 -26.24 -4.42 -17.10
N ALA A 212 -26.52 -3.24 -17.65
CA ALA A 212 -27.40 -3.11 -18.79
C ALA A 212 -26.73 -2.28 -19.87
N TYR A 213 -26.97 -2.63 -21.13
CA TYR A 213 -26.49 -1.87 -22.28
C TYR A 213 -27.65 -1.42 -23.16
N VAL A 214 -27.46 -0.32 -23.88
CA VAL A 214 -28.44 0.18 -24.84
C VAL A 214 -28.21 -0.51 -26.18
N ASP A 215 -29.18 -1.31 -26.60
CA ASP A 215 -29.24 -1.78 -27.98
C ASP A 215 -29.74 -0.63 -28.87
N TRP A 216 -28.84 -0.11 -29.71
CA TRP A 216 -29.14 1.04 -30.57
C TRP A 216 -30.09 0.72 -31.72
N HIS A 217 -30.22 -0.54 -32.12
CA HIS A 217 -31.15 -0.94 -33.16
C HIS A 217 -32.58 -0.92 -32.63
N THR A 218 -32.80 -1.50 -31.44
CA THR A 218 -34.13 -1.60 -30.83
C THR A 218 -34.47 -0.42 -29.90
N ARG A 219 -33.48 0.41 -29.55
CA ARG A 219 -33.56 1.48 -28.54
C ARG A 219 -34.02 0.98 -27.17
N LYS A 220 -33.65 -0.26 -26.83
CA LYS A 220 -33.99 -0.90 -25.57
C LYS A 220 -32.78 -0.99 -24.67
N LEU A 221 -33.00 -0.85 -23.36
CA LEU A 221 -32.00 -1.18 -22.36
C LEU A 221 -32.06 -2.68 -22.08
N VAL A 222 -31.02 -3.42 -22.43
CA VAL A 222 -30.94 -4.88 -22.36
C VAL A 222 -30.14 -5.30 -21.14
N PHE A 223 -30.67 -6.25 -20.37
CA PHE A 223 -30.01 -6.86 -19.21
C PHE A 223 -29.64 -8.31 -19.55
N PRO A 224 -28.39 -8.60 -19.95
CA PRO A 224 -28.00 -9.93 -20.44
C PRO A 224 -27.97 -11.04 -19.37
N GLU A 225 -28.20 -10.71 -18.10
CA GLU A 225 -28.32 -11.66 -16.98
C GLU A 225 -29.75 -12.14 -16.75
N LEU A 226 -30.74 -11.51 -17.38
CA LEU A 226 -32.13 -11.96 -17.28
C LEU A 226 -32.41 -13.01 -18.38
N GLU A 227 -33.03 -14.12 -17.98
CA GLU A 227 -33.34 -15.28 -18.84
C GLU A 227 -34.08 -14.89 -20.13
N PRO A 228 -33.58 -15.24 -21.34
CA PRO A 228 -34.21 -14.90 -22.61
C PRO A 228 -35.70 -15.33 -22.64
N GLY A 229 -36.61 -14.37 -22.77
CA GLY A 229 -38.05 -14.63 -22.82
C GLY A 229 -38.84 -14.16 -21.60
N ALA A 230 -38.18 -13.66 -20.54
CA ALA A 230 -38.88 -12.89 -19.53
C ALA A 230 -39.40 -11.57 -20.16
N PRO A 231 -40.71 -11.26 -20.04
CA PRO A 231 -41.35 -10.13 -20.73
C PRO A 231 -40.79 -8.75 -20.32
N ASP A 232 -39.94 -8.70 -19.29
CA ASP A 232 -39.35 -7.51 -18.68
C ASP A 232 -37.82 -7.38 -18.89
N ASN A 233 -37.18 -8.19 -19.73
CA ASN A 233 -35.72 -8.11 -19.93
C ASN A 233 -35.24 -6.88 -20.71
N SER A 234 -36.19 -6.04 -21.12
CA SER A 234 -35.92 -4.84 -21.87
C SER A 234 -36.74 -3.67 -21.34
N LEU A 235 -36.07 -2.70 -20.71
CA LEU A 235 -36.71 -1.43 -20.39
C LEU A 235 -36.73 -0.57 -21.66
N CYS A 236 -37.92 -0.30 -22.17
CA CYS A 236 -38.11 0.62 -23.30
C CYS A 236 -38.01 2.05 -22.79
N PHE A 237 -37.07 2.84 -23.31
CA PHE A 237 -36.99 4.27 -23.00
C PHE A 237 -38.28 4.96 -23.46
N GLY A 238 -39.09 5.48 -22.51
CA GLY A 238 -40.27 6.31 -22.81
C GLY A 238 -41.64 5.78 -22.37
N ARG A 239 -41.76 4.59 -21.74
CA ARG A 239 -43.02 4.13 -21.10
C ARG A 239 -42.90 4.07 -19.58
N GLN A 240 -43.86 4.64 -18.85
CA GLN A 240 -44.01 4.38 -17.40
C GLN A 240 -44.42 2.91 -17.20
N GLN A 241 -43.64 2.13 -16.45
CA GLN A 241 -44.05 0.82 -15.98
C GLN A 241 -44.53 0.89 -14.53
N LYS A 242 -45.73 0.35 -14.26
CA LYS A 242 -46.26 0.12 -12.91
C LYS A 242 -45.68 -1.20 -12.39
N GLY A 243 -44.88 -1.17 -11.32
CA GLY A 243 -44.47 -2.38 -10.60
C GLY A 243 -43.04 -2.40 -10.07
N LEU A 244 -42.11 -1.69 -10.72
CA LEU A 244 -40.73 -1.56 -10.22
C LEU A 244 -40.64 -0.38 -9.26
N ASN A 245 -40.87 -0.57 -7.95
CA ASN A 245 -40.74 0.53 -6.97
C ASN A 245 -39.27 0.91 -6.67
N TRP A 246 -38.31 0.29 -7.38
CA TRP A 246 -36.90 0.71 -7.49
C TRP A 246 -36.65 1.64 -8.70
N SER A 247 -37.64 1.79 -9.58
CA SER A 247 -37.59 2.54 -10.85
C SER A 247 -37.13 3.98 -10.71
N ALA A 248 -37.51 4.69 -9.65
CA ALA A 248 -37.16 6.09 -9.50
C ALA A 248 -35.64 6.33 -9.30
N LYS A 249 -34.92 5.40 -8.67
CA LYS A 249 -33.50 5.61 -8.31
C LYS A 249 -32.55 5.33 -9.48
N TRP A 250 -32.69 4.17 -10.14
CA TRP A 250 -31.88 3.88 -11.33
C TRP A 250 -32.33 4.71 -12.53
N ALA A 251 -33.64 4.98 -12.71
CA ALA A 251 -34.08 5.85 -13.79
C ALA A 251 -33.57 7.28 -13.59
N ARG A 252 -33.39 7.74 -12.35
CA ARG A 252 -32.74 9.03 -12.07
C ARG A 252 -31.26 9.02 -12.47
N CYS A 253 -30.52 7.94 -12.24
CA CYS A 253 -29.14 7.79 -12.71
C CYS A 253 -29.07 7.93 -14.24
N LEU A 254 -29.94 7.21 -14.96
CA LEU A 254 -30.04 7.29 -16.42
C LEU A 254 -30.48 8.67 -16.93
N ALA A 255 -31.54 9.23 -16.34
CA ALA A 255 -32.12 10.50 -16.77
C ALA A 255 -31.17 11.67 -16.53
N LYS A 256 -30.45 11.66 -15.40
CA LYS A 256 -29.48 12.72 -15.06
C LYS A 256 -28.08 12.45 -15.61
N ARG A 257 -27.81 11.23 -16.12
CA ARG A 257 -26.48 10.78 -16.55
C ARG A 257 -25.42 11.02 -15.46
N GLN A 258 -25.81 10.80 -14.21
CA GLN A 258 -24.98 11.04 -13.03
C GLN A 258 -24.96 9.80 -12.15
N ALA A 259 -23.78 9.46 -11.64
CA ALA A 259 -23.64 8.39 -10.67
C ALA A 259 -24.46 8.70 -9.41
N LEU A 260 -25.04 7.65 -8.83
CA LEU A 260 -25.85 7.69 -7.62
C LEU A 260 -25.29 6.70 -6.61
N MET A 261 -24.87 7.18 -5.44
CA MET A 261 -24.42 6.34 -4.33
C MET A 261 -25.33 6.57 -3.12
N ILE A 262 -25.78 5.48 -2.50
CA ILE A 262 -26.61 5.48 -1.29
C ILE A 262 -25.91 4.59 -0.27
N ASN A 263 -25.13 5.20 0.62
CA ASN A 263 -24.40 4.50 1.68
C ASN A 263 -25.22 4.28 2.95
N LYS A 264 -26.30 5.06 3.13
CA LYS A 264 -27.25 4.96 4.24
C LYS A 264 -28.64 5.16 3.67
N ALA A 265 -29.57 4.28 4.00
CA ALA A 265 -30.95 4.41 3.54
C ALA A 265 -31.58 5.72 4.06
N PRO A 266 -32.33 6.45 3.22
CA PRO A 266 -33.11 7.59 3.67
C PRO A 266 -34.08 7.16 4.78
N ARG A 267 -34.14 7.91 5.89
CA ARG A 267 -35.02 7.61 7.04
C ARG A 267 -36.50 7.41 6.65
N GLN A 268 -36.93 7.99 5.53
CA GLN A 268 -38.32 7.99 5.05
C GLN A 268 -38.78 6.70 4.34
N CYS A 269 -37.89 5.72 4.12
CA CYS A 269 -38.29 4.42 3.54
C CYS A 269 -38.65 3.34 4.59
N ARG A 270 -38.79 3.70 5.87
CA ARG A 270 -39.35 2.79 6.88
C ARG A 270 -40.87 2.74 6.70
N GLN A 271 -41.35 1.91 5.77
CA GLN A 271 -42.72 1.40 5.92
C GLN A 271 -42.71 0.44 7.12
N GLU A 272 -43.61 0.69 8.07
CA GLU A 272 -43.76 -0.08 9.29
C GLU A 272 -44.02 -1.56 8.92
N GLY A 273 -43.15 -2.47 9.37
CA GLY A 273 -43.44 -3.90 9.37
C GLY A 273 -42.35 -4.84 8.84
N THR A 274 -41.34 -4.37 8.11
CA THR A 274 -40.23 -5.24 7.66
C THR A 274 -38.87 -4.64 7.98
N ALA A 275 -38.15 -5.26 8.93
CA ALA A 275 -36.80 -4.88 9.33
C ALA A 275 -35.75 -5.34 8.29
N HIS A 276 -35.96 -5.02 7.01
CA HIS A 276 -34.94 -5.27 6.00
C HIS A 276 -33.89 -4.16 6.07
N LEU A 277 -32.67 -4.54 6.44
CA LEU A 277 -31.47 -3.75 6.20
C LEU A 277 -31.48 -3.34 4.72
N GLN A 278 -31.70 -2.05 4.44
CA GLN A 278 -31.69 -1.59 3.07
C GLN A 278 -30.24 -1.61 2.56
N PRO A 279 -29.96 -2.34 1.47
CA PRO A 279 -28.60 -2.49 0.98
C PRO A 279 -28.01 -1.15 0.52
N ARG A 280 -26.70 -1.00 0.70
CA ARG A 280 -25.94 0.07 0.04
C ARG A 280 -26.13 -0.09 -1.45
N PHE A 281 -26.33 1.02 -2.15
CA PHE A 281 -26.60 1.00 -3.59
C PHE A 281 -25.66 1.95 -4.32
N LEU A 282 -25.04 1.47 -5.39
CA LEU A 282 -24.24 2.26 -6.31
C LEU A 282 -24.77 2.06 -7.72
N CYS A 283 -25.04 3.14 -8.44
CA CYS A 283 -25.43 3.08 -9.84
C CYS A 283 -24.65 4.12 -10.65
N VAL A 284 -24.09 3.69 -11.78
CA VAL A 284 -23.23 4.53 -12.63
C VAL A 284 -23.67 4.37 -14.08
N PRO A 285 -23.93 5.46 -14.81
CA PRO A 285 -24.25 5.38 -16.23
C PRO A 285 -22.97 5.28 -17.06
N ALA A 286 -22.98 4.44 -18.09
CA ALA A 286 -21.92 4.42 -19.09
C ALA A 286 -22.26 5.43 -20.20
N VAL A 287 -21.43 6.44 -20.40
CA VAL A 287 -21.68 7.53 -21.37
C VAL A 287 -20.45 7.72 -22.26
N PHE A 288 -20.66 7.87 -23.57
CA PHE A 288 -19.60 8.19 -24.53
C PHE A 288 -20.09 9.26 -25.51
N ARG A 289 -19.39 10.39 -25.61
CA ARG A 289 -19.75 11.53 -26.49
C ARG A 289 -21.25 11.87 -26.40
N ASP A 290 -21.73 12.10 -25.18
CA ASP A 290 -23.14 12.39 -24.84
C ASP A 290 -24.17 11.30 -25.17
N LYS A 291 -23.73 10.09 -25.54
CA LYS A 291 -24.61 8.95 -25.76
C LYS A 291 -24.57 8.02 -24.56
N LEU A 292 -25.75 7.69 -24.03
CA LEU A 292 -25.90 6.67 -22.99
C LEU A 292 -25.68 5.29 -23.61
N LEU A 293 -24.64 4.60 -23.19
CA LEU A 293 -24.30 3.26 -23.65
C LEU A 293 -24.91 2.17 -22.75
N GLY A 294 -25.18 2.48 -21.49
CA GLY A 294 -25.64 1.50 -20.52
C GLY A 294 -25.61 2.02 -19.09
N GLN A 295 -25.75 1.10 -18.13
CA GLN A 295 -25.61 1.38 -16.71
C GLN A 295 -25.08 0.17 -15.96
N ILE A 296 -24.42 0.44 -14.84
CA ILE A 296 -24.02 -0.54 -13.84
C ILE A 296 -24.81 -0.21 -12.57
N GLY A 297 -25.42 -1.20 -11.95
CA GLY A 297 -26.05 -1.11 -10.64
C GLY A 297 -25.49 -2.17 -9.70
N LEU A 298 -25.13 -1.81 -8.49
CA LEU A 298 -24.51 -2.68 -7.49
C LEU A 298 -25.23 -2.53 -6.15
N THR A 299 -25.32 -3.65 -5.41
CA THR A 299 -25.93 -3.71 -4.08
C THR A 299 -25.06 -4.51 -3.12
N THR A 300 -24.91 -4.00 -1.90
CA THR A 300 -24.23 -4.67 -0.78
C THR A 300 -25.06 -4.57 0.48
#